data_AF-A0A7W7L4P6-F1
#
_entry.id   AF-A0A7W7L4P6-F1
#
_cell.length_a   1.000
_cell.length_b   1.000
_cell.length_c   1.000
_cell.angle_alpha   90.00
_cell.angle_beta   90.00
_cell.angle_gamma   90.00
#
_symmetry.space_group_name_H-M   'P 1'
#
loop_
_entity.id
_entity.type
_entity.pdbx_description
1 polymer ?
#
loop_
_entity_poly.entity_id
_entity_poly.type
_entity_poly.pdbx_seq_one_letter_code
_entity_poly.pdbx_strand_id
1 'polypeptide(L)'
;MTTSFLPTAPLTRSQERALGLRPSALAPGGRVYGPVMAAALAASTLPDPNGGSRARRDRVQRVLAAASGLYGAAEAGAAVRCARLAAGRPTRGRARLAAAGLGAAGGAALAGLSLAAAPVNRRVDAWLVRGLEAVGVTRPRWTLAGLTAAAVLAGNAADRAARREAVETALGLAEPAAEGADGGLALVDVPVGARAVLETLLDAAPAGRAALPGGDALRAQLPHVRAADLGEGVTFTDWLPLVVADDATVERAVPHDFTWPVRARFEHGGAEFELTLRVVDGELGALAVEPVDETRDESWEARATLERWPRVDEVRLVVDGAARTSA
;
A
#
# COMPACT_ATOMS: atom_id res chain seq x y z
N MET A 1 -28.21 -12.90 7.04
CA MET A 1 -27.09 -13.69 7.57
C MET A 1 -25.83 -13.28 6.82
N THR A 2 -25.24 -12.18 7.26
CA THR A 2 -23.99 -11.61 6.74
C THR A 2 -22.87 -12.30 7.51
N THR A 3 -22.24 -13.29 6.90
CA THR A 3 -20.99 -13.86 7.41
C THR A 3 -19.97 -12.73 7.49
N SER A 4 -19.65 -12.29 8.71
CA SER A 4 -18.52 -11.40 8.98
C SER A 4 -17.27 -12.04 8.36
N PHE A 5 -16.67 -11.38 7.38
CA PHE A 5 -15.47 -11.83 6.67
C PHE A 5 -14.19 -11.56 7.46
N LEU A 6 -14.32 -11.08 8.71
CA LEU A 6 -13.19 -10.84 9.59
C LEU A 6 -12.60 -12.18 10.02
N PRO A 7 -11.34 -12.47 9.67
CA PRO A 7 -10.65 -13.65 10.19
C PRO A 7 -10.42 -13.46 11.69
N THR A 8 -10.75 -14.46 12.47
CA THR A 8 -10.52 -14.55 13.93
C THR A 8 -9.03 -14.67 14.33
N ALA A 9 -8.11 -14.56 13.36
CA ALA A 9 -6.66 -14.55 13.55
C ALA A 9 -5.99 -13.66 12.48
N PRO A 10 -4.85 -13.00 12.77
CA PRO A 10 -4.15 -12.18 11.80
C PRO A 10 -3.66 -13.01 10.62
N LEU A 11 -3.88 -12.50 9.41
CA LEU A 11 -3.52 -13.19 8.19
C LEU A 11 -1.99 -13.17 8.00
N THR A 12 -1.40 -14.34 7.81
CA THR A 12 0.00 -14.45 7.38
C THR A 12 0.23 -13.72 6.04
N ARG A 13 1.46 -13.26 5.77
CA ARG A 13 1.81 -12.59 4.49
C ARG A 13 1.40 -13.39 3.24
N SER A 14 1.37 -14.72 3.32
CA SER A 14 0.91 -15.59 2.24
C SER A 14 -0.61 -15.59 2.12
N GLN A 15 -1.34 -15.59 3.24
CA GLN A 15 -2.80 -15.48 3.29
C GLN A 15 -3.29 -14.10 2.84
N GLU A 16 -2.63 -13.02 3.24
CA GLU A 16 -2.92 -11.65 2.77
C GLU A 16 -2.73 -11.53 1.25
N ARG A 17 -1.66 -12.09 0.68
CA ARG A 17 -1.45 -12.13 -0.78
C ARG A 17 -2.47 -13.02 -1.49
N ALA A 18 -2.85 -14.15 -0.89
CA ALA A 18 -3.88 -15.03 -1.44
C ALA A 18 -5.27 -14.40 -1.37
N LEU A 19 -5.52 -13.54 -0.38
CA LEU A 19 -6.73 -12.73 -0.25
C LEU A 19 -6.66 -11.47 -1.09
N GLY A 20 -5.49 -11.11 -1.63
CA GLY A 20 -5.30 -9.90 -2.44
C GLY A 20 -5.13 -8.62 -1.61
N LEU A 21 -5.13 -8.70 -0.27
CA LEU A 21 -5.01 -7.55 0.63
C LEU A 21 -3.70 -6.78 0.45
N ARG A 22 -2.61 -7.49 0.10
CA ARG A 22 -1.35 -6.85 -0.31
C ARG A 22 -1.08 -7.03 -1.80
N PRO A 23 -0.70 -5.97 -2.54
CA PRO A 23 -0.22 -6.12 -3.90
C PRO A 23 1.11 -6.90 -3.90
N SER A 24 1.32 -7.71 -4.93
CA SER A 24 2.67 -8.21 -5.19
C SER A 24 3.57 -7.03 -5.57
N ALA A 25 4.85 -7.05 -5.18
CA ALA A 25 5.80 -5.98 -5.48
C ALA A 25 5.82 -5.58 -6.98
N LEU A 26 5.59 -6.56 -7.87
CA LEU A 26 5.56 -6.43 -9.33
C LEU A 26 4.15 -6.31 -9.93
N ALA A 27 3.12 -6.00 -9.15
CA ALA A 27 1.79 -5.67 -9.68
C ALA A 27 1.51 -4.16 -9.56
N PRO A 28 0.61 -3.60 -10.39
CA PRO A 28 0.09 -2.25 -10.21
C PRO A 28 -0.36 -2.00 -8.77
N GLY A 29 -0.04 -0.81 -8.26
CA GLY A 29 -0.16 -0.47 -6.85
C GLY A 29 1.00 -0.98 -5.97
N GLY A 30 1.90 -1.80 -6.52
CA GLY A 30 3.09 -2.30 -5.85
C GLY A 30 4.27 -1.33 -5.91
N ARG A 31 5.10 -1.34 -4.86
CA ARG A 31 6.23 -0.39 -4.71
C ARG A 31 7.35 -0.55 -5.74
N VAL A 32 7.51 -1.73 -6.34
CA VAL A 32 8.56 -1.99 -7.36
C VAL A 32 8.01 -1.84 -8.78
N TYR A 33 6.73 -2.17 -8.98
CA TYR A 33 6.09 -2.11 -10.29
C TYR A 33 6.14 -0.72 -10.92
N GLY A 34 5.67 0.31 -10.20
CA GLY A 34 5.61 1.68 -10.72
C GLY A 34 6.96 2.18 -11.26
N PRO A 35 8.04 2.19 -10.46
CA PRO A 35 9.36 2.61 -10.92
C PRO A 35 9.91 1.77 -12.07
N VAL A 36 9.75 0.44 -12.02
CA VAL A 36 10.25 -0.46 -13.09
C VAL A 36 9.51 -0.23 -14.40
N MET A 37 8.19 -0.11 -14.36
CA MET A 37 7.39 0.14 -15.56
C MET A 37 7.56 1.56 -16.08
N ALA A 38 7.70 2.56 -15.19
CA ALA A 38 8.02 3.92 -15.59
C ALA A 38 9.36 3.97 -16.33
N ALA A 39 10.40 3.31 -15.79
CA ALA A 39 11.70 3.22 -16.46
C ALA A 39 11.61 2.48 -17.80
N ALA A 40 10.90 1.34 -17.85
CA ALA A 40 10.76 0.54 -19.07
C ALA A 40 10.01 1.29 -20.18
N LEU A 41 8.88 1.92 -19.86
CA LEU A 41 8.08 2.68 -20.82
C LEU A 41 8.76 3.99 -21.22
N ALA A 42 9.40 4.70 -20.29
CA ALA A 42 10.21 5.87 -20.60
C ALA A 42 11.37 5.52 -21.54
N ALA A 43 12.11 4.44 -21.25
CA ALA A 43 13.19 3.98 -22.12
C ALA A 43 12.68 3.63 -23.52
N SER A 44 11.45 3.12 -23.65
CA SER A 44 10.85 2.79 -24.95
C SER A 44 10.56 4.02 -25.84
N THR A 45 10.53 5.23 -25.26
CA THR A 45 10.29 6.50 -25.99
C THR A 45 11.57 7.16 -26.52
N LEU A 46 12.74 6.70 -26.05
CA LEU A 46 14.04 7.26 -26.45
C LEU A 46 14.41 6.96 -27.91
N PRO A 47 14.18 5.75 -28.46
CA PRO A 47 14.45 5.47 -29.87
C PRO A 47 13.52 6.28 -30.78
N ASP A 48 14.07 6.96 -31.78
CA ASP A 48 13.26 7.61 -32.81
C ASP A 48 12.54 6.55 -33.67
N PRO A 49 11.20 6.48 -33.64
CA PRO A 49 10.43 5.51 -34.41
C PRO A 49 10.35 5.85 -35.90
N ASN A 50 10.81 7.03 -36.32
CA ASN A 50 10.84 7.47 -37.72
C ASN A 50 12.21 7.27 -38.38
N GLY A 51 13.28 7.18 -37.58
CA GLY A 51 14.65 7.05 -38.05
C GLY A 51 15.04 5.66 -38.58
N GLY A 52 15.87 5.65 -39.63
CA GLY A 52 16.51 4.45 -40.17
C GLY A 52 15.67 3.62 -41.16
N SER A 53 16.10 2.37 -41.38
CA SER A 53 15.47 1.43 -42.33
C SER A 53 14.10 0.93 -41.87
N ARG A 54 13.29 0.40 -42.79
CA ARG A 54 11.97 -0.20 -42.47
C ARG A 54 12.08 -1.27 -41.38
N ALA A 55 13.06 -2.16 -41.50
CA ALA A 55 13.31 -3.22 -40.52
C ALA A 55 13.61 -2.69 -39.11
N ARG A 56 14.31 -1.55 -38.99
CA ARG A 56 14.56 -0.90 -37.69
C ARG A 56 13.26 -0.35 -37.09
N ARG A 57 12.44 0.32 -37.90
CA ARG A 57 11.14 0.86 -37.45
C ARG A 57 10.19 -0.25 -36.99
N ASP A 58 10.14 -1.36 -37.73
CA ASP A 58 9.31 -2.51 -37.37
C ASP A 58 9.78 -3.20 -36.08
N ARG A 59 11.09 -3.15 -35.80
CA ARG A 59 11.64 -3.65 -34.53
C ARG A 59 11.24 -2.75 -33.36
N VAL A 60 11.37 -1.43 -33.51
CA VAL A 60 10.95 -0.46 -32.47
C VAL A 60 9.46 -0.60 -32.17
N GLN A 61 8.61 -0.72 -33.20
CA GLN A 61 7.17 -0.91 -33.03
C GLN A 61 6.81 -2.21 -32.30
N ARG A 62 7.53 -3.30 -32.56
CA ARG A 62 7.33 -4.56 -31.82
C ARG A 62 7.72 -4.44 -30.34
N VAL A 63 8.79 -3.70 -30.03
CA VAL A 63 9.20 -3.44 -28.64
C VAL A 63 8.14 -2.60 -27.92
N LEU A 64 7.64 -1.53 -28.55
CA LEU A 64 6.56 -0.70 -28.01
C LEU A 64 5.29 -1.53 -27.77
N ALA A 65 4.92 -2.38 -28.71
CA ALA A 65 3.76 -3.26 -28.56
C ALA A 65 3.94 -4.28 -27.44
N ALA A 66 5.13 -4.87 -27.31
CA ALA A 66 5.43 -5.80 -26.22
C ALA A 66 5.37 -5.10 -24.85
N ALA A 67 5.97 -3.91 -24.72
CA ALA A 67 5.91 -3.11 -23.49
C ALA A 67 4.48 -2.70 -23.14
N SER A 68 3.71 -2.23 -24.13
CA SER A 68 2.30 -1.87 -23.96
C SER A 68 1.43 -3.07 -23.57
N GLY A 69 1.72 -4.25 -24.13
CA GLY A 69 1.01 -5.47 -23.78
C GLY A 69 1.33 -5.98 -22.38
N LEU A 70 2.59 -5.90 -21.95
CA LEU A 70 2.99 -6.24 -20.57
C LEU A 70 2.35 -5.29 -19.56
N TYR A 71 2.38 -3.99 -19.84
CA TYR A 71 1.70 -2.98 -19.03
C TYR A 71 0.21 -3.26 -18.96
N GLY A 72 -0.44 -3.40 -20.11
CA GLY A 72 -1.87 -3.69 -20.22
C GLY A 72 -2.32 -4.96 -19.51
N ALA A 73 -1.51 -6.01 -19.55
CA ALA A 73 -1.83 -7.25 -18.85
C ALA A 73 -1.78 -7.11 -17.33
N ALA A 74 -0.80 -6.35 -16.85
CA ALA A 74 -0.65 -6.07 -15.44
C ALA A 74 -1.82 -5.20 -14.93
N GLU A 75 -2.14 -4.11 -15.64
CA GLU A 75 -3.21 -3.17 -15.28
C GLU A 75 -4.59 -3.81 -15.30
N ALA A 76 -4.97 -4.48 -16.40
CA ALA A 76 -6.27 -5.14 -16.50
C ALA A 76 -6.42 -6.25 -15.43
N GLY A 77 -5.35 -7.02 -15.18
CA GLY A 77 -5.35 -8.03 -14.12
C GLY A 77 -5.41 -7.44 -12.71
N ALA A 78 -4.84 -6.27 -12.48
CA ALA A 78 -4.95 -5.55 -11.20
C ALA A 78 -6.35 -4.98 -11.00
N ALA A 79 -6.92 -4.30 -12.01
CA ALA A 79 -8.27 -3.76 -11.96
C ALA A 79 -9.32 -4.82 -11.65
N VAL A 80 -9.25 -6.00 -12.31
CA VAL A 80 -10.16 -7.13 -12.01
C VAL A 80 -10.01 -7.61 -10.56
N ARG A 81 -8.78 -7.65 -10.03
CA ARG A 81 -8.53 -8.01 -8.63
C ARG A 81 -9.12 -6.97 -7.69
N CYS A 82 -8.87 -5.68 -7.92
CA CYS A 82 -9.43 -4.59 -7.12
C CYS A 82 -10.96 -4.61 -7.10
N ALA A 83 -11.61 -4.75 -8.26
CA ALA A 83 -13.06 -4.84 -8.35
C ALA A 83 -13.64 -6.04 -7.58
N ARG A 84 -12.98 -7.20 -7.65
CA ARG A 84 -13.40 -8.38 -6.87
C ARG A 84 -13.22 -8.16 -5.38
N LEU A 85 -12.15 -7.47 -4.98
CA LEU A 85 -11.86 -7.16 -3.59
C LEU A 85 -12.91 -6.21 -3.03
N ALA A 86 -13.22 -5.12 -3.73
CA ALA A 86 -14.31 -4.20 -3.37
C ALA A 86 -15.67 -4.93 -3.24
N ALA A 87 -15.91 -5.96 -4.05
CA ALA A 87 -17.10 -6.80 -3.95
C ALA A 87 -17.06 -7.85 -2.82
N GLY A 88 -16.07 -7.81 -1.92
CA GLY A 88 -15.90 -8.78 -0.82
C GLY A 88 -15.55 -10.19 -1.28
N ARG A 89 -15.09 -10.38 -2.52
CA ARG A 89 -14.84 -11.70 -3.12
C ARG A 89 -13.34 -11.99 -3.17
N PRO A 90 -12.82 -12.91 -2.33
CA PRO A 90 -11.39 -13.21 -2.32
C PRO A 90 -10.92 -13.78 -3.67
N THR A 91 -9.71 -13.40 -4.09
CA THR A 91 -9.15 -13.85 -5.37
C THR A 91 -8.25 -15.08 -5.20
N ARG A 92 -8.88 -16.26 -5.10
CA ARG A 92 -8.19 -17.55 -4.91
C ARG A 92 -8.51 -18.55 -6.02
N GLY A 93 -7.62 -19.51 -6.25
CA GLY A 93 -7.83 -20.64 -7.17
C GLY A 93 -8.27 -20.21 -8.57
N ARG A 94 -9.43 -20.71 -9.03
CA ARG A 94 -9.99 -20.40 -10.36
C ARG A 94 -10.21 -18.90 -10.61
N ALA A 95 -10.54 -18.13 -9.59
CA ALA A 95 -10.71 -16.68 -9.73
C ALA A 95 -9.39 -15.95 -10.05
N ARG A 96 -8.27 -16.45 -9.52
CA ARG A 96 -6.93 -15.93 -9.84
C ARG A 96 -6.54 -16.23 -11.28
N LEU A 97 -6.87 -17.43 -11.75
CA LEU A 97 -6.66 -17.82 -13.16
C LEU A 97 -7.52 -16.98 -14.11
N ALA A 98 -8.78 -16.72 -13.76
CA ALA A 98 -9.67 -15.85 -14.53
C ALA A 98 -9.13 -14.40 -14.59
N ALA A 99 -8.67 -13.85 -13.47
CA ALA A 99 -8.05 -12.52 -13.44
C ALA A 99 -6.76 -12.45 -14.27
N ALA A 100 -5.93 -13.50 -14.22
CA ALA A 100 -4.73 -13.60 -15.06
C ALA A 100 -5.08 -13.72 -16.55
N GLY A 101 -6.14 -14.47 -16.90
CA GLY A 101 -6.63 -14.60 -18.27
C GLY A 101 -7.19 -13.29 -18.82
N LEU A 102 -7.96 -12.55 -18.02
CA LEU A 102 -8.45 -11.21 -18.38
C LEU A 102 -7.29 -10.21 -18.50
N GLY A 103 -6.28 -10.31 -17.62
CA GLY A 103 -5.02 -9.59 -17.77
C GLY A 103 -4.38 -9.88 -19.12
N ALA A 104 -4.10 -11.15 -19.43
CA ALA A 104 -3.51 -11.54 -20.71
C ALA A 104 -4.31 -11.03 -21.92
N ALA A 105 -5.65 -11.06 -21.87
CA ALA A 105 -6.51 -10.49 -22.90
C ALA A 105 -6.36 -8.97 -23.03
N GLY A 106 -6.34 -8.22 -21.91
CA GLY A 106 -6.08 -6.79 -21.89
C GLY A 106 -4.70 -6.43 -22.46
N GLY A 107 -3.67 -7.22 -22.13
CA GLY A 107 -2.34 -7.06 -22.70
C GLY A 107 -2.29 -7.34 -24.20
N ALA A 108 -2.93 -8.41 -24.66
CA ALA A 108 -3.02 -8.70 -26.09
C ALA A 108 -3.76 -7.59 -26.86
N ALA A 109 -4.84 -7.05 -26.28
CA ALA A 109 -5.58 -5.94 -26.87
C ALA A 109 -4.71 -4.68 -26.99
N LEU A 110 -3.99 -4.28 -25.94
CA LEU A 110 -3.13 -3.11 -25.97
C LEU A 110 -1.91 -3.28 -26.89
N ALA A 111 -1.29 -4.47 -26.91
CA ALA A 111 -0.24 -4.78 -27.88
C ALA A 111 -0.75 -4.72 -29.33
N GLY A 112 -1.94 -5.30 -29.58
CA GLY A 112 -2.59 -5.27 -30.89
C GLY A 112 -2.92 -3.85 -31.35
N LEU A 113 -3.48 -3.02 -30.45
CA LEU A 113 -3.72 -1.60 -30.71
C LEU A 113 -2.44 -0.85 -31.01
N SER A 114 -1.36 -1.08 -30.25
CA SER A 114 -0.06 -0.47 -30.51
C SER A 114 0.49 -0.82 -31.89
N LEU A 115 0.31 -2.07 -32.34
CA LEU A 115 0.74 -2.50 -33.68
C LEU A 115 -0.14 -1.91 -34.78
N ALA A 116 -1.46 -1.97 -34.62
CA ALA A 116 -2.42 -1.46 -35.61
C ALA A 116 -2.33 0.06 -35.77
N ALA A 117 -2.08 0.78 -34.68
CA ALA A 117 -1.93 2.23 -34.66
C ALA A 117 -0.50 2.71 -34.99
N ALA A 118 0.43 1.83 -35.37
CA ALA A 118 1.84 2.20 -35.62
C ALA A 118 2.04 3.39 -36.59
N PRO A 119 1.25 3.58 -37.67
CA PRO A 119 1.35 4.77 -38.51
C PRO A 119 0.89 6.05 -37.79
N VAL A 120 -0.17 5.94 -36.97
CA VAL A 120 -0.72 7.06 -36.20
C VAL A 120 0.22 7.45 -35.08
N ASN A 121 0.73 6.47 -34.31
CA ASN A 121 1.72 6.71 -33.26
C ASN A 121 2.95 7.44 -33.78
N ARG A 122 3.45 7.07 -34.97
CA ARG A 122 4.59 7.76 -35.59
C ARG A 122 4.30 9.22 -35.95
N ARG A 123 3.07 9.52 -36.39
CA ARG A 123 2.65 10.90 -36.68
C ARG A 123 2.51 11.73 -35.42
N VAL A 124 1.88 11.17 -34.38
CA VAL A 124 1.72 11.81 -33.07
C VAL A 124 3.08 12.06 -32.44
N ASP A 125 3.98 11.08 -32.46
CA ASP A 125 5.36 11.21 -31.99
C ASP A 125 6.12 12.35 -32.71
N ALA A 126 6.06 12.37 -34.05
CA ALA A 126 6.70 13.43 -34.83
C ALA A 126 6.06 14.82 -34.59
N TRP A 127 4.77 14.87 -34.26
CA TRP A 127 4.08 16.10 -33.90
C TRP A 127 4.53 16.59 -32.52
N LEU A 128 4.61 15.70 -31.53
CA LEU A 128 5.08 16.01 -30.17
C LEU A 128 6.52 16.51 -30.16
N VAL A 129 7.42 15.80 -30.85
CA VAL A 129 8.84 16.21 -30.93
C VAL A 129 8.98 17.59 -31.57
N ARG A 130 8.28 17.84 -32.70
CA ARG A 130 8.30 19.15 -33.35
C ARG A 130 7.70 20.25 -32.48
N GLY A 131 6.65 19.94 -31.72
CA GLY A 131 6.07 20.87 -30.74
C GLY A 131 7.06 21.24 -29.64
N LEU A 132 7.77 20.26 -29.08
CA LEU A 132 8.79 20.50 -28.06
C LEU A 132 9.98 21.30 -28.61
N GLU A 133 10.43 20.99 -29.83
CA GLU A 133 11.47 21.76 -30.53
C GLU A 133 11.03 23.21 -30.78
N ALA A 134 9.78 23.43 -31.18
CA ALA A 134 9.23 24.76 -31.43
C ALA A 134 9.19 25.64 -30.17
N VAL A 135 9.07 25.03 -28.98
CA VAL A 135 9.11 25.73 -27.67
C VAL A 135 10.55 25.79 -27.11
N GLY A 136 11.56 25.38 -27.87
CA GLY A 136 12.98 25.51 -27.51
C GLY A 136 13.53 24.40 -26.63
N VAL A 137 12.85 23.26 -26.51
CA VAL A 137 13.34 22.11 -25.74
C VAL A 137 14.54 21.48 -26.45
N THR A 138 15.70 21.50 -25.81
CA THR A 138 16.98 21.01 -26.39
C THR A 138 17.08 19.49 -26.47
N ARG A 139 16.30 18.75 -25.66
CA ARG A 139 16.30 17.28 -25.62
C ARG A 139 14.88 16.70 -25.62
N PRO A 140 14.10 16.88 -26.71
CA PRO A 140 12.67 16.56 -26.76
C PRO A 140 12.37 15.09 -26.41
N ARG A 141 13.24 14.16 -26.84
CA ARG A 141 13.11 12.72 -26.54
C ARG A 141 13.26 12.40 -25.05
N TRP A 142 14.19 13.06 -24.36
CA TRP A 142 14.36 12.88 -22.91
C TRP A 142 13.20 13.51 -22.13
N THR A 143 12.68 14.64 -22.61
CA THR A 143 11.47 15.24 -22.04
C THR A 143 10.26 14.32 -22.19
N LEU A 144 10.03 13.71 -23.35
CA LEU A 144 8.96 12.72 -23.55
C LEU A 144 9.12 11.49 -22.67
N ALA A 145 10.35 11.00 -22.50
CA ALA A 145 10.66 9.91 -21.57
C ALA A 145 10.31 10.29 -20.12
N GLY A 146 10.70 11.50 -19.69
CA GLY A 146 10.35 12.03 -18.37
C GLY A 146 8.85 12.17 -18.15
N LEU A 147 8.11 12.71 -19.14
CA LEU A 147 6.65 12.83 -19.08
C LEU A 147 5.97 11.46 -19.02
N THR A 148 6.49 10.48 -19.77
CA THR A 148 5.97 9.11 -19.75
C THR A 148 6.23 8.45 -18.39
N ALA A 149 7.43 8.61 -17.83
CA ALA A 149 7.73 8.13 -16.49
C ALA A 149 6.79 8.74 -15.43
N ALA A 150 6.58 10.07 -15.49
CA ALA A 150 5.68 10.77 -14.59
C ALA A 150 4.24 10.27 -14.70
N ALA A 151 3.74 10.07 -15.93
CA ALA A 151 2.39 9.53 -16.16
C ALA A 151 2.22 8.11 -15.59
N VAL A 152 3.21 7.23 -15.77
CA VAL A 152 3.16 5.86 -15.22
C VAL A 152 3.24 5.87 -13.70
N LEU A 153 4.07 6.73 -13.10
CA LEU A 153 4.15 6.88 -11.65
C LEU A 153 2.84 7.42 -11.06
N ALA A 154 2.21 8.39 -11.72
CA ALA A 154 0.90 8.92 -11.34
C ALA A 154 -0.19 7.83 -11.44
N GLY A 155 -0.20 7.05 -12.52
CA GLY A 155 -1.08 5.88 -12.67
C GLY A 155 -0.91 4.89 -11.54
N ASN A 156 0.33 4.48 -11.24
CA ASN A 156 0.62 3.57 -10.13
C ASN A 156 0.25 4.15 -8.75
N ALA A 157 0.25 5.49 -8.58
CA ALA A 157 -0.27 6.13 -7.38
C ALA A 157 -1.80 6.06 -7.30
N ALA A 158 -2.50 6.25 -8.43
CA ALA A 158 -3.94 6.06 -8.52
C ALA A 158 -4.34 4.60 -8.26
N ASP A 159 -3.59 3.62 -8.79
CA ASP A 159 -3.84 2.19 -8.51
C ASP A 159 -3.65 1.84 -7.03
N ARG A 160 -2.68 2.49 -6.36
CA ARG A 160 -2.53 2.37 -4.90
C ARG A 160 -3.77 2.90 -4.17
N ALA A 161 -4.25 4.07 -4.55
CA ALA A 161 -5.44 4.68 -3.96
C ALA A 161 -6.69 3.82 -4.17
N ALA A 162 -6.98 3.42 -5.42
CA ALA A 162 -8.12 2.56 -5.75
C ALA A 162 -8.04 1.19 -5.06
N ARG A 163 -6.83 0.66 -4.85
CA ARG A 163 -6.65 -0.59 -4.09
C ARG A 163 -6.96 -0.39 -2.61
N ARG A 164 -6.49 0.71 -2.02
CA ARG A 164 -6.75 1.07 -0.62
C ARG A 164 -8.26 1.19 -0.37
N GLU A 165 -8.95 1.95 -1.21
CA GLU A 165 -10.41 2.08 -1.21
C GLU A 165 -11.08 0.70 -1.29
N ALA A 166 -10.67 -0.15 -2.25
CA ALA A 166 -11.22 -1.49 -2.38
C ALA A 166 -10.91 -2.43 -1.18
N VAL A 167 -9.86 -2.18 -0.39
CA VAL A 167 -9.61 -2.89 0.88
C VAL A 167 -10.55 -2.37 1.96
N GLU A 168 -10.67 -1.05 2.07
CA GLU A 168 -11.57 -0.40 3.03
C GLU A 168 -13.02 -0.87 2.79
N THR A 169 -13.50 -0.89 1.55
CA THR A 169 -14.82 -1.44 1.21
C THR A 169 -14.97 -2.92 1.57
N ALA A 170 -13.96 -3.74 1.28
CA ALA A 170 -13.99 -5.17 1.57
C ALA A 170 -14.08 -5.48 3.08
N LEU A 171 -13.47 -4.63 3.89
CA LEU A 171 -13.46 -4.72 5.35
C LEU A 171 -14.70 -4.08 5.98
N GLY A 172 -15.62 -3.52 5.17
CA GLY A 172 -16.77 -2.77 5.68
C GLY A 172 -16.39 -1.44 6.32
N LEU A 173 -15.19 -0.93 6.04
CA LEU A 173 -14.69 0.37 6.47
C LEU A 173 -15.07 1.49 5.49
N ALA A 174 -15.47 1.14 4.26
CA ALA A 174 -16.09 2.10 3.35
C ALA A 174 -17.59 2.17 3.63
N GLU A 175 -18.06 3.38 3.95
CA GLU A 175 -19.48 3.71 4.10
C GLU A 175 -20.30 3.20 2.90
N PRO A 176 -21.54 2.68 3.09
CA PRO A 176 -22.50 2.73 2.01
C PRO A 176 -22.69 4.21 1.69
N ALA A 177 -22.50 4.61 0.43
CA ALA A 177 -22.79 5.97 0.00
C ALA A 177 -24.28 6.28 0.29
N ALA A 178 -24.56 6.77 1.48
CA ALA A 178 -25.81 7.39 1.83
C ALA A 178 -25.76 8.75 1.14
N GLU A 179 -26.51 8.85 0.04
CA GLU A 179 -26.83 10.13 -0.59
C GLU A 179 -27.27 11.11 0.51
N GLY A 180 -26.41 12.06 0.87
CA GLY A 180 -26.77 13.22 1.69
C GLY A 180 -25.99 13.48 2.98
N ALA A 181 -24.94 12.73 3.33
CA ALA A 181 -24.11 13.06 4.49
C ALA A 181 -22.63 13.23 4.11
N ASP A 182 -22.02 14.30 4.61
CA ASP A 182 -20.60 14.66 4.51
C ASP A 182 -19.75 13.68 5.38
N GLY A 183 -19.79 12.39 5.03
CA GLY A 183 -19.33 11.26 5.84
C GLY A 183 -17.86 10.90 5.65
N GLY A 184 -16.95 11.80 6.01
CA GLY A 184 -15.56 11.42 6.29
C GLY A 184 -15.47 10.72 7.65
N LEU A 185 -14.62 9.70 7.79
CA LEU A 185 -14.23 9.17 9.11
C LEU A 185 -13.84 10.36 10.01
N ALA A 186 -14.51 10.51 11.14
CA ALA A 186 -14.19 11.60 12.05
C ALA A 186 -12.76 11.38 12.58
N LEU A 187 -11.85 12.27 12.17
CA LEU A 187 -10.50 12.27 12.71
C LEU A 187 -10.53 12.94 14.08
N VAL A 188 -10.29 12.14 15.11
CA VAL A 188 -10.27 12.61 16.50
C VAL A 188 -8.85 12.62 17.04
N ASP A 189 -8.68 13.28 18.18
CA ASP A 189 -7.44 13.18 18.93
C ASP A 189 -7.19 11.72 19.33
N VAL A 190 -5.95 11.26 19.18
CA VAL A 190 -5.56 9.92 19.64
C VAL A 190 -5.84 9.81 21.15
N PRO A 191 -6.55 8.75 21.61
CA PRO A 191 -6.85 8.56 23.02
C PRO A 191 -5.59 8.65 23.88
N VAL A 192 -5.67 9.32 25.03
CA VAL A 192 -4.52 9.60 25.90
C VAL A 192 -3.73 8.33 26.24
N GLY A 193 -4.43 7.22 26.53
CA GLY A 193 -3.79 5.93 26.79
C GLY A 193 -3.04 5.37 25.59
N ALA A 194 -3.63 5.39 24.40
CA ALA A 194 -2.97 4.97 23.16
C ALA A 194 -1.76 5.85 22.84
N ARG A 195 -1.88 7.17 23.05
CA ARG A 195 -0.80 8.12 22.82
C ARG A 195 0.40 7.86 23.73
N ALA A 196 0.16 7.62 25.02
CA ALA A 196 1.22 7.28 25.97
C ALA A 196 1.93 5.97 25.60
N VAL A 197 1.18 4.97 25.12
CA VAL A 197 1.76 3.70 24.61
C VAL A 197 2.61 3.96 23.36
N LEU A 198 2.13 4.74 22.40
CA LEU A 198 2.88 5.08 21.17
C LEU A 198 4.20 5.78 21.50
N GLU A 199 4.16 6.79 22.37
CA GLU A 199 5.35 7.50 22.85
C GLU A 199 6.34 6.53 23.49
N THR A 200 5.86 5.66 24.38
CA THR A 200 6.70 4.64 25.05
C THR A 200 7.35 3.67 24.06
N LEU A 201 6.62 3.20 23.04
CA LEU A 201 7.16 2.29 22.01
C LEU A 201 8.24 2.97 21.15
N LEU A 202 8.11 4.27 20.89
CA LEU A 202 9.02 5.04 20.04
C LEU A 202 10.23 5.63 20.78
N ASP A 203 10.11 5.85 22.09
CA ASP A 203 11.20 6.31 22.97
C ASP A 203 12.11 5.18 23.41
N ALA A 204 11.64 3.93 23.29
CA ALA A 204 12.40 2.74 23.66
C ALA A 204 13.68 2.60 22.81
N ALA A 205 14.80 3.07 23.36
CA ALA A 205 16.12 2.73 22.87
C ALA A 205 16.50 1.32 23.36
N PRO A 206 16.99 0.41 22.50
CA PRO A 206 17.55 -0.84 22.97
C PRO A 206 18.71 -0.53 23.91
N ALA A 207 18.75 -1.16 25.10
CA ALA A 207 19.75 -0.87 26.13
C ALA A 207 21.19 -0.86 25.55
N GLY A 208 21.83 0.32 25.57
CA GLY A 208 23.20 0.51 25.09
C GLY A 208 23.39 0.58 23.57
N ARG A 209 22.34 0.78 22.76
CA ARG A 209 22.44 0.93 21.30
C ARG A 209 21.97 2.31 20.82
N ALA A 210 22.40 2.67 19.61
CA ALA A 210 21.90 3.83 18.88
C ALA A 210 20.38 3.74 18.68
N ALA A 211 19.73 4.90 18.50
CA ALA A 211 18.31 5.00 18.20
C ALA A 211 17.92 4.08 17.03
N LEU A 212 16.71 3.51 17.09
CA LEU A 212 16.20 2.65 16.04
C LEU A 212 16.01 3.43 14.74
N PRO A 213 16.42 2.89 13.58
CA PRO A 213 16.26 3.57 12.29
C PRO A 213 14.81 3.99 12.04
N GLY A 214 14.60 5.25 11.66
CA GLY A 214 13.27 5.81 11.41
C GLY A 214 12.50 6.25 12.67
N GLY A 215 13.01 6.00 13.87
CA GLY A 215 12.32 6.36 15.13
C GLY A 215 12.13 7.86 15.29
N ASP A 216 13.11 8.67 14.88
CA ASP A 216 13.02 10.14 14.95
C ASP A 216 11.93 10.70 14.03
N ALA A 217 11.84 10.15 12.81
CA ALA A 217 10.79 10.52 11.86
C ALA A 217 9.39 10.11 12.36
N LEU A 218 9.23 8.91 12.93
CA LEU A 218 7.95 8.49 13.52
C LEU A 218 7.56 9.35 14.73
N ARG A 219 8.52 9.76 15.58
CA ARG A 219 8.25 10.70 16.67
C ARG A 219 7.82 12.06 16.17
N ALA A 220 8.43 12.56 15.11
CA ALA A 220 8.04 13.83 14.48
C ALA A 220 6.60 13.81 13.94
N GLN A 221 6.03 12.63 13.67
CA GLN A 221 4.63 12.50 13.21
C GLN A 221 3.60 12.51 14.34
N LEU A 222 3.98 12.20 15.58
CA LEU A 222 3.05 12.14 16.72
C LEU A 222 2.21 13.42 16.94
N PRO A 223 2.71 14.65 16.74
CA PRO A 223 1.87 15.86 16.83
C PRO A 223 0.80 15.95 15.75
N HIS A 224 0.99 15.27 14.62
CA HIS A 224 0.15 15.35 13.42
C HIS A 224 -0.74 14.12 13.22
N VAL A 225 -0.64 13.13 14.14
CA VAL A 225 -1.42 11.90 14.05
C VAL A 225 -2.79 12.07 14.69
N ARG A 226 -3.80 11.56 13.99
CA ARG A 226 -5.20 11.46 14.44
C ARG A 226 -5.60 10.00 14.48
N ALA A 227 -6.53 9.68 15.38
CA ALA A 227 -7.21 8.39 15.36
C ALA A 227 -8.41 8.49 14.42
N ALA A 228 -8.63 7.44 13.63
CA ALA A 228 -9.89 7.30 12.91
C ALA A 228 -10.95 6.82 13.90
N ASP A 229 -11.95 7.67 14.18
CA ASP A 229 -13.11 7.29 14.97
C ASP A 229 -14.18 6.66 14.08
N LEU A 230 -14.65 5.48 14.47
CA LEU A 230 -15.67 4.71 13.75
C LEU A 230 -17.09 5.07 14.20
N GLY A 231 -17.28 6.22 14.86
CA GLY A 231 -18.59 6.82 15.13
C GLY A 231 -19.10 6.72 16.57
N GLU A 232 -18.25 6.33 17.53
CA GLU A 232 -18.67 6.12 18.93
C GLU A 232 -17.84 6.92 19.96
N GLY A 233 -16.89 7.76 19.52
CA GLY A 233 -15.95 8.43 20.41
C GLY A 233 -14.94 7.43 20.94
N VAL A 234 -14.05 6.96 20.05
CA VAL A 234 -13.07 5.92 20.36
C VAL A 234 -12.28 6.25 21.64
N THR A 235 -12.49 5.45 22.68
CA THR A 235 -11.69 5.48 23.92
C THR A 235 -10.71 4.31 23.95
N PHE A 236 -11.12 3.16 23.40
CA PHE A 236 -10.32 1.95 23.28
C PHE A 236 -10.75 1.09 22.08
N THR A 237 -9.79 0.39 21.47
CA THR A 237 -10.01 -0.64 20.44
C THR A 237 -8.77 -1.56 20.36
N ASP A 238 -8.91 -2.79 19.87
CA ASP A 238 -7.78 -3.68 19.53
C ASP A 238 -6.95 -3.13 18.41
N TRP A 239 -7.60 -2.40 17.53
CA TRP A 239 -7.02 -1.98 16.30
C TRP A 239 -7.34 -0.51 16.15
N LEU A 240 -6.41 0.33 16.58
CA LEU A 240 -6.55 1.78 16.46
C LEU A 240 -5.89 2.24 15.16
N PRO A 241 -6.67 2.62 14.14
CA PRO A 241 -6.11 3.17 12.91
C PRO A 241 -5.61 4.58 13.18
N LEU A 242 -4.43 4.87 12.66
CA LEU A 242 -3.75 6.15 12.80
C LEU A 242 -3.62 6.79 11.41
N VAL A 243 -3.90 8.08 11.35
CA VAL A 243 -3.78 8.89 10.13
C VAL A 243 -2.90 10.08 10.45
N VAL A 244 -1.78 10.22 9.73
CA VAL A 244 -0.94 11.42 9.78
C VAL A 244 -1.55 12.42 8.79
N ALA A 245 -1.79 13.66 9.24
CA ALA A 245 -2.42 14.68 8.42
C ALA A 245 -1.58 15.00 7.15
N ASP A 246 -2.24 15.04 5.98
CA ASP A 246 -1.61 15.23 4.67
C ASP A 246 -0.97 16.62 4.48
N ASP A 247 -1.39 17.61 5.28
CA ASP A 247 -0.89 18.99 5.24
C ASP A 247 0.42 19.19 6.00
N ALA A 248 0.82 18.21 6.81
CA ALA A 248 2.03 18.27 7.60
C ALA A 248 3.24 17.82 6.74
N THR A 249 4.24 18.68 6.59
CA THR A 249 5.51 18.34 5.92
C THR A 249 6.38 17.46 6.82
N VAL A 250 5.87 16.30 7.23
CA VAL A 250 6.58 15.39 8.13
C VAL A 250 7.37 14.36 7.34
N GLU A 251 8.58 14.07 7.80
CA GLU A 251 9.44 13.09 7.19
C GLU A 251 8.87 11.67 7.38
N ARG A 252 8.90 10.88 6.30
CA ARG A 252 8.55 9.45 6.34
C ARG A 252 9.72 8.66 6.89
N ALA A 253 9.47 7.77 7.84
CA ALA A 253 10.51 7.01 8.52
C ALA A 253 11.25 6.01 7.62
N VAL A 254 10.51 5.29 6.77
CA VAL A 254 11.04 4.39 5.73
C VAL A 254 10.02 4.28 4.60
N PRO A 255 10.41 4.03 3.35
CA PRO A 255 9.48 3.98 2.22
C PRO A 255 8.67 2.66 2.12
N HIS A 256 8.50 1.93 3.23
CA HIS A 256 7.82 0.64 3.26
C HIS A 256 7.01 0.38 4.54
N ASP A 257 6.08 -0.57 4.47
CA ASP A 257 5.33 -1.01 5.66
C ASP A 257 6.17 -1.96 6.47
N PHE A 258 6.19 -1.75 7.77
CA PHE A 258 6.85 -2.66 8.70
C PHE A 258 6.18 -2.58 10.06
N THR A 259 6.42 -3.61 10.88
CA THR A 259 6.06 -3.57 12.30
C THR A 259 7.24 -3.00 13.05
N TRP A 260 7.01 -1.95 13.84
CA TRP A 260 8.04 -1.36 14.69
C TRP A 260 8.63 -2.46 15.59
N PRO A 261 9.97 -2.56 15.70
CA PRO A 261 10.60 -3.70 16.36
C PRO A 261 10.44 -3.67 17.88
N VAL A 262 9.93 -2.59 18.46
CA VAL A 262 9.57 -2.53 19.89
C VAL A 262 8.09 -2.88 20.03
N ARG A 263 7.83 -3.84 20.91
CA ARG A 263 6.50 -4.29 21.32
C ARG A 263 6.31 -4.02 22.81
N ALA A 264 5.08 -3.85 23.24
CA ALA A 264 4.74 -3.72 24.66
C ALA A 264 3.91 -4.94 25.07
N ARG A 265 4.23 -5.59 26.19
CA ARG A 265 3.47 -6.71 26.73
C ARG A 265 2.83 -6.36 28.05
N PHE A 266 1.61 -6.83 28.27
CA PHE A 266 0.88 -6.60 29.52
C PHE A 266 -0.05 -7.78 29.80
N GLU A 267 -0.47 -7.91 31.05
CA GLU A 267 -1.42 -8.96 31.45
C GLU A 267 -2.81 -8.36 31.64
N HIS A 268 -3.83 -9.10 31.21
CA HIS A 268 -5.23 -8.76 31.47
C HIS A 268 -6.07 -10.04 31.52
N GLY A 269 -7.00 -10.14 32.47
CA GLY A 269 -7.89 -11.31 32.56
C GLY A 269 -7.17 -12.67 32.67
N GLY A 270 -5.94 -12.70 33.17
CA GLY A 270 -5.11 -13.92 33.27
C GLY A 270 -4.40 -14.32 31.96
N ALA A 271 -4.51 -13.54 30.89
CA ALA A 271 -3.81 -13.73 29.63
C ALA A 271 -2.78 -12.62 29.38
N GLU A 272 -1.68 -12.97 28.68
CA GLU A 272 -0.68 -12.01 28.24
C GLU A 272 -1.04 -11.47 26.85
N PHE A 273 -0.97 -10.15 26.69
CA PHE A 273 -1.24 -9.43 25.46
C PHE A 273 0.01 -8.70 24.98
N GLU A 274 0.08 -8.47 23.67
CA GLU A 274 1.13 -7.75 22.99
C GLU A 274 0.56 -6.60 22.17
N LEU A 275 1.14 -5.43 22.36
CA LEU A 275 0.91 -4.21 21.62
C LEU A 275 1.98 -4.07 20.55
N THR A 276 1.53 -3.97 19.29
CA THR A 276 2.40 -3.77 18.13
C THR A 276 2.05 -2.50 17.40
N LEU A 277 3.07 -1.69 17.10
CA LEU A 277 2.93 -0.52 16.23
C LEU A 277 3.21 -0.94 14.79
N ARG A 278 2.22 -0.73 13.92
CA ARG A 278 2.35 -0.93 12.47
C ARG A 278 2.58 0.41 11.80
N VAL A 279 3.67 0.45 11.03
CA VAL A 279 4.03 1.58 10.18
C VAL A 279 3.56 1.27 8.77
N VAL A 280 2.83 2.20 8.18
CA VAL A 280 2.28 2.09 6.82
C VAL A 280 2.84 3.23 5.99
N ASP A 281 3.53 2.89 4.91
CA ASP A 281 4.19 3.86 4.01
C ASP A 281 5.16 4.84 4.72
N GLY A 282 5.79 4.38 5.80
CA GLY A 282 6.71 5.20 6.61
C GLY A 282 6.02 6.14 7.59
N GLU A 283 4.70 6.00 7.76
CA GLU A 283 3.88 6.76 8.69
C GLU A 283 3.27 5.88 9.77
N LEU A 284 2.97 6.48 10.93
CA LEU A 284 2.17 5.84 11.97
C LEU A 284 0.83 5.39 11.39
N GLY A 285 0.60 4.07 11.32
CA GLY A 285 -0.54 3.51 10.59
C GLY A 285 -1.57 2.81 11.48
N ALA A 286 -1.13 2.01 12.45
CA ALA A 286 -2.05 1.43 13.43
C ALA A 286 -1.34 0.96 14.70
N LEU A 287 -2.06 1.03 15.83
CA LEU A 287 -1.67 0.36 17.07
C LEU A 287 -2.59 -0.85 17.28
N ALA A 288 -2.00 -2.03 17.41
CA ALA A 288 -2.72 -3.30 17.51
C ALA A 288 -2.48 -4.00 18.85
N VAL A 289 -3.53 -4.57 19.45
CA VAL A 289 -3.49 -5.42 20.65
C VAL A 289 -3.85 -6.84 20.26
N GLU A 290 -2.92 -7.78 20.46
CA GLU A 290 -3.10 -9.19 20.14
C GLU A 290 -2.74 -10.05 21.36
N PRO A 291 -3.42 -11.19 21.63
CA PRO A 291 -2.97 -12.10 22.67
C PRO A 291 -1.64 -12.75 22.29
N VAL A 292 -0.74 -12.97 23.26
CA VAL A 292 0.54 -13.64 23.02
C VAL A 292 0.34 -15.13 22.71
N ASP A 293 -0.61 -15.78 23.39
CA ASP A 293 -1.03 -17.15 23.08
C ASP A 293 -2.40 -17.14 22.39
N GLU A 294 -2.37 -17.01 21.06
CA GLU A 294 -3.56 -17.02 20.21
C GLU A 294 -4.28 -18.39 20.15
N THR A 295 -3.66 -19.47 20.66
CA THR A 295 -4.19 -20.83 20.55
C THR A 295 -5.23 -21.18 21.61
N ARG A 296 -5.36 -20.35 22.64
CA ARG A 296 -6.31 -20.55 23.74
C ARG A 296 -7.51 -19.65 23.59
N ASP A 297 -8.70 -20.25 23.67
CA ASP A 297 -9.97 -19.52 23.66
C ASP A 297 -10.05 -18.51 24.82
N GLU A 298 -9.52 -18.88 25.99
CA GLU A 298 -9.41 -18.03 27.20
C GLU A 298 -8.72 -16.69 26.91
N SER A 299 -7.70 -16.68 26.03
CA SER A 299 -6.99 -15.47 25.63
C SER A 299 -7.89 -14.50 24.86
N TRP A 300 -8.77 -15.04 24.02
CA TRP A 300 -9.73 -14.26 23.23
C TRP A 300 -10.95 -13.82 24.06
N GLU A 301 -11.37 -14.63 25.03
CA GLU A 301 -12.37 -14.23 26.02
C GLU A 301 -11.84 -13.08 26.90
N ALA A 302 -10.62 -13.21 27.41
CA ALA A 302 -9.93 -12.13 28.13
C ALA A 302 -9.80 -10.88 27.25
N ARG A 303 -9.50 -11.05 25.95
CA ARG A 303 -9.46 -9.94 25.00
C ARG A 303 -10.79 -9.21 24.94
N ALA A 304 -11.91 -9.93 24.82
CA ALA A 304 -13.24 -9.30 24.71
C ALA A 304 -13.60 -8.42 25.92
N THR A 305 -13.04 -8.69 27.09
CA THR A 305 -13.24 -7.89 28.32
C THR A 305 -12.29 -6.70 28.46
N LEU A 306 -11.37 -6.49 27.52
CA LEU A 306 -10.43 -5.38 27.55
C LEU A 306 -11.14 -4.11 27.05
N GLU A 307 -11.27 -3.12 27.94
CA GLU A 307 -12.02 -1.88 27.69
C GLU A 307 -11.13 -0.62 27.72
N ARG A 308 -9.84 -0.77 28.01
CA ARG A 308 -8.89 0.35 28.12
C ARG A 308 -7.51 -0.01 27.60
N TRP A 309 -6.78 1.02 27.18
CA TRP A 309 -5.35 0.90 26.94
C TRP A 309 -4.60 0.63 28.27
N PRO A 310 -3.54 -0.19 28.25
CA PRO A 310 -2.71 -0.38 29.42
C PRO A 310 -1.95 0.91 29.74
N ARG A 311 -1.64 1.11 31.02
CA ARG A 311 -0.77 2.21 31.46
C ARG A 311 0.69 1.90 31.16
N VAL A 312 1.52 2.93 31.10
CA VAL A 312 2.95 2.80 30.80
C VAL A 312 3.69 1.95 31.85
N ASP A 313 3.25 1.97 33.11
CA ASP A 313 3.77 1.14 34.19
C ASP A 313 3.25 -0.31 34.18
N GLU A 314 2.18 -0.59 33.42
CA GLU A 314 1.61 -1.92 33.25
C GLU A 314 2.25 -2.67 32.06
N VAL A 315 3.04 -1.99 31.22
CA VAL A 315 3.66 -2.58 30.03
C VAL A 315 5.13 -2.91 30.24
N ARG A 316 5.52 -4.07 29.72
CA ARG A 316 6.91 -4.50 29.58
C ARG A 316 7.32 -4.41 28.11
N LEU A 317 8.40 -3.67 27.83
CA LEU A 317 8.90 -3.54 26.46
C LEU A 317 9.73 -4.76 26.05
N VAL A 318 9.50 -5.21 24.81
CA VAL A 318 10.22 -6.31 24.16
C VAL A 318 10.73 -5.81 22.82
N VAL A 319 12.04 -5.96 22.57
CA VAL A 319 12.66 -5.56 21.29
C VAL A 319 12.95 -6.80 20.46
N ASP A 320 12.37 -6.87 19.26
CA ASP A 320 12.66 -7.91 18.29
C ASP A 320 14.15 -7.87 17.91
N GLY A 321 14.85 -8.99 18.12
CA GLY A 321 16.30 -9.12 17.84
C GLY A 321 17.22 -9.21 19.05
N ALA A 322 16.69 -9.27 20.29
CA ALA A 322 17.42 -9.86 21.40
C ALA A 322 17.48 -11.38 21.16
N ALA A 323 18.58 -11.85 20.58
CA ALA A 323 18.88 -13.27 20.49
C ALA A 323 18.72 -13.89 21.89
N ARG A 324 17.94 -14.98 21.97
CA ARG A 324 18.14 -15.99 23.00
C ARG A 324 19.54 -16.55 22.78
N THR A 325 20.56 -15.96 23.39
CA THR A 325 21.76 -16.70 23.73
C THR A 325 21.37 -17.59 24.90
N SER A 326 20.85 -18.78 24.57
CA SER A 326 20.87 -19.90 25.49
C SER A 326 22.33 -20.26 25.73
N ALA A 327 22.76 -20.12 26.99
CA ALA A 327 23.88 -20.87 27.54
C ALA A 327 23.53 -22.37 27.59
#